data_AF-A0A6I2SSS4-F1
#
_entry.id   AF-A0A6I2SSS4-F1
#
_cell.length_a   1.000
_cell.length_b   1.000
_cell.length_c   1.000
_cell.angle_alpha   90.00
_cell.angle_beta   90.00
_cell.angle_gamma   90.00
#
_symmetry.space_group_name_H-M   'P 1'
#
loop_
_entity.id
_entity.type
_entity.pdbx_description
1 polymer ?
#
loop_
_entity_poly.entity_id
_entity_poly.type
_entity_poly.pdbx_seq_one_letter_code
_entity_poly.pdbx_strand_id
1 'polypeptide(L)'
;MVEQNELQVLLEKGELDKARELCLAAIEQEPGKSVHYLNLGRIYVRTGRKREAIRTFRDGLLFENNQRIVDELTALGWRDLPVFPSLGREHWLNRLLGRIRSLFS
;
A
#
# COMPACT_ATOMS: atom_id res chain seq x y z
N MET A 1 -9.56 -15.40 6.78
CA MET A 1 -10.88 -14.76 6.53
C MET A 1 -11.34 -13.84 7.66
N VAL A 2 -10.82 -14.00 8.89
CA VAL A 2 -11.26 -13.21 10.06
C VAL A 2 -10.83 -11.73 9.98
N GLU A 3 -9.63 -11.45 9.47
CA GLU A 3 -9.07 -10.09 9.41
C GLU A 3 -9.85 -9.11 8.51
N GLN A 4 -10.43 -9.58 7.40
CA GLN A 4 -11.18 -8.71 6.49
C GLN A 4 -12.49 -8.22 7.12
N ASN A 5 -13.15 -9.09 7.89
CA ASN A 5 -14.40 -8.75 8.56
C ASN A 5 -14.15 -7.79 9.73
N GLU A 6 -13.08 -8.01 10.49
CA GLU A 6 -12.69 -7.12 11.59
C GLU A 6 -12.28 -5.74 11.09
N LEU A 7 -11.51 -5.68 10.00
CA LEU A 7 -11.14 -4.42 9.35
C LEU A 7 -12.39 -3.64 8.89
N GLN A 8 -13.35 -4.32 8.26
CA GLN A 8 -14.60 -3.69 7.81
C GLN A 8 -15.34 -3.03 8.99
N VAL A 9 -15.49 -3.76 10.10
CA VAL A 9 -16.14 -3.26 11.31
C VAL A 9 -15.40 -2.06 11.90
N LEU A 10 -14.06 -2.08 11.94
CA LEU A 10 -13.26 -0.95 12.43
C LEU A 10 -13.41 0.30 11.55
N LEU A 11 -13.46 0.11 10.23
CA LEU A 11 -13.71 1.19 9.28
C LEU A 11 -15.12 1.78 9.41
N GLU A 12 -16.13 0.97 9.70
CA GLU A 12 -17.51 1.41 9.97
C GLU A 12 -17.63 2.17 11.30
N LYS A 13 -16.88 1.73 12.32
CA LYS A 13 -16.82 2.40 13.62
C LYS A 13 -16.00 3.69 13.60
N GLY A 14 -15.29 3.98 12.52
CA GLY A 14 -14.39 5.13 12.41
C GLY A 14 -13.11 4.97 13.24
N GLU A 15 -12.80 3.78 13.74
CA GLU A 15 -11.58 3.48 14.50
C GLU A 15 -10.40 3.25 13.53
N LEU A 16 -10.05 4.31 12.80
CA LEU A 16 -9.02 4.27 11.75
C LEU A 16 -7.62 3.92 12.28
N ASP A 17 -7.35 4.21 13.55
CA ASP A 17 -6.05 3.91 14.19
C ASP A 17 -5.88 2.41 14.46
N LYS A 18 -6.89 1.76 15.05
CA LYS A 18 -6.92 0.30 15.21
C LYS A 18 -6.93 -0.43 13.88
N ALA A 19 -7.67 0.09 12.90
CA ALA A 19 -7.69 -0.47 11.54
C ALA A 19 -6.30 -0.45 10.90
N ARG A 20 -5.52 0.62 11.19
CA ARG A 20 -4.13 0.76 10.74
C ARG A 20 -3.23 -0.25 11.42
N GLU A 21 -3.30 -0.40 12.74
CA GLU A 21 -2.52 -1.39 13.50
C GLU A 21 -2.80 -2.82 13.00
N LEU A 22 -4.06 -3.15 12.77
CA LEU A 22 -4.46 -4.44 12.23
C LEU A 22 -3.83 -4.71 10.85
N CYS A 23 -3.84 -3.71 9.95
CA CYS A 23 -3.19 -3.85 8.66
C CYS A 23 -1.66 -3.96 8.77
N LEU A 24 -1.03 -3.26 9.72
CA LEU A 24 0.41 -3.36 9.95
C LEU A 24 0.80 -4.75 10.46
N ALA A 25 0.07 -5.26 11.45
CA ALA A 25 0.26 -6.63 11.94
C ALA A 25 0.08 -7.65 10.80
N ALA A 26 -0.93 -7.48 9.95
CA ALA A 26 -1.15 -8.35 8.80
C ALA A 26 0.00 -8.28 7.78
N ILE A 27 0.59 -7.09 7.55
CA ILE A 27 1.78 -6.92 6.70
C ILE A 27 3.00 -7.60 7.33
N GLU A 28 3.15 -7.55 8.66
CA GLU A 28 4.25 -8.24 9.35
C GLU A 28 4.14 -9.76 9.24
N GLN A 29 2.92 -10.30 9.28
CA GLN A 29 2.66 -11.73 9.09
C GLN A 29 2.81 -12.16 7.62
N GLU A 30 2.26 -11.37 6.69
CA GLU A 30 2.19 -11.70 5.26
C GLU A 30 2.63 -10.53 4.38
N PRO A 31 3.93 -10.19 4.35
CA PRO A 31 4.43 -9.02 3.62
C PRO A 31 4.28 -9.11 2.10
N GLY A 32 4.02 -10.31 1.56
CA GLY A 32 3.87 -10.55 0.12
C GLY A 32 2.46 -10.26 -0.45
N LYS A 33 1.47 -9.98 0.40
CA LYS A 33 0.08 -9.80 -0.05
C LYS A 33 -0.26 -8.33 -0.25
N SER A 34 -0.40 -7.92 -1.52
CA SER A 34 -0.78 -6.55 -1.92
C SER A 34 -2.10 -6.07 -1.30
N VAL A 35 -3.01 -6.99 -0.95
CA VAL A 35 -4.31 -6.70 -0.35
C VAL A 35 -4.19 -5.95 0.98
N HIS A 36 -3.21 -6.26 1.82
CA HIS A 36 -3.03 -5.55 3.10
C HIS A 36 -2.57 -4.10 2.88
N TYR A 37 -1.71 -3.87 1.90
CA TYR A 37 -1.29 -2.53 1.48
C TYR A 37 -2.44 -1.74 0.85
N LEU A 38 -3.31 -2.38 0.07
CA LEU A 38 -4.53 -1.76 -0.45
C LEU A 38 -5.42 -1.24 0.68
N ASN A 39 -5.65 -2.08 1.68
CA ASN A 39 -6.47 -1.75 2.84
C ASN A 39 -5.87 -0.62 3.68
N LEU A 40 -4.57 -0.70 3.97
CA LEU A 40 -3.82 0.34 4.69
C LEU A 40 -3.81 1.67 3.92
N GLY A 41 -3.61 1.64 2.61
CA GLY A 41 -3.65 2.82 1.77
C GLY A 41 -5.03 3.49 1.79
N ARG A 42 -6.12 2.71 1.75
CA ARG A 42 -7.49 3.23 1.89
C ARG A 42 -7.74 3.91 3.24
N ILE A 43 -7.21 3.35 4.33
CA ILE A 43 -7.25 4.01 5.65
C ILE A 43 -6.52 5.35 5.59
N TYR A 44 -5.35 5.41 4.98
CA TYR A 44 -4.61 6.66 4.81
C TYR A 44 -5.36 7.69 3.95
N VAL A 45 -6.07 7.25 2.91
CA VAL A 45 -6.94 8.14 2.12
C VAL A 45 -8.05 8.71 3.00
N ARG A 46 -8.73 7.87 3.79
CA ARG A 46 -9.80 8.32 4.69
C ARG A 46 -9.33 9.23 5.81
N THR A 47 -8.11 9.06 6.30
CA THR A 47 -7.49 9.95 7.29
C THR A 47 -6.91 11.24 6.68
N GLY A 48 -7.07 11.46 5.36
CA GLY A 48 -6.52 12.63 4.66
C GLY A 48 -5.00 12.58 4.43
N ARG A 49 -4.35 11.48 4.82
CA ARG A 49 -2.91 11.22 4.69
C ARG A 49 -2.55 10.72 3.29
N LYS A 50 -2.90 11.49 2.27
CA LYS A 50 -2.73 11.13 0.85
C LYS A 50 -1.30 10.74 0.47
N ARG A 51 -0.29 11.41 1.04
CA ARG A 51 1.13 11.11 0.78
C ARG A 51 1.52 9.73 1.29
N GLU A 52 1.03 9.35 2.48
CA GLU A 52 1.28 8.03 3.07
C GLU A 52 0.54 6.95 2.28
N ALA A 53 -0.71 7.20 1.90
CA ALA A 53 -1.49 6.31 1.04
C ALA A 53 -0.75 5.94 -0.25
N ILE A 54 -0.23 6.94 -0.97
CA ILE A 54 0.53 6.72 -2.21
C ILE A 54 1.77 5.87 -1.97
N ARG A 55 2.50 6.10 -0.86
CA ARG A 55 3.67 5.28 -0.52
C ARG A 55 3.27 3.83 -0.27
N THR A 56 2.27 3.60 0.59
CA THR A 56 1.78 2.26 0.92
C THR A 56 1.29 1.50 -0.31
N PHE A 57 0.53 2.16 -1.18
CA PHE A 57 0.10 1.58 -2.45
C PHE A 57 1.28 1.18 -3.34
N ARG A 58 2.31 2.04 -3.43
CA ARG A 58 3.52 1.72 -4.18
C ARG A 58 4.26 0.52 -3.60
N ASP A 59 4.37 0.43 -2.27
CA ASP A 59 4.97 -0.72 -1.59
C ASP A 59 4.20 -2.02 -1.90
N GLY A 60 2.86 -1.97 -1.88
CA GLY A 60 2.03 -3.13 -2.24
C GLY A 60 2.23 -3.62 -3.67
N LEU A 61 2.41 -2.69 -4.62
CA LEU A 61 2.71 -3.01 -6.03
C LEU A 61 4.12 -3.60 -6.23
N LEU A 62 5.02 -3.50 -5.26
CA LEU A 62 6.34 -4.14 -5.34
C LEU A 62 6.26 -5.67 -5.22
N PHE A 63 5.28 -6.16 -4.47
CA PHE A 63 5.11 -7.58 -4.20
C PHE A 63 4.21 -8.25 -5.23
N GLU A 64 3.04 -7.66 -5.47
CA GLU A 64 2.07 -8.20 -6.40
C GLU A 64 1.41 -7.07 -7.19
N ASN A 65 1.33 -7.26 -8.50
CA ASN A 65 0.68 -6.31 -9.38
C ASN A 65 -0.84 -6.37 -9.19
N ASN A 66 -1.35 -5.47 -8.35
CA ASN A 66 -2.77 -5.40 -8.02
C ASN A 66 -3.43 -4.20 -8.70
N GLN A 67 -4.30 -4.50 -9.67
CA GLN A 67 -5.02 -3.49 -10.45
C GLN A 67 -5.83 -2.53 -9.56
N ARG A 68 -6.35 -3.00 -8.42
CA ARG A 68 -7.13 -2.15 -7.50
C ARG A 68 -6.28 -1.04 -6.90
N ILE A 69 -5.00 -1.33 -6.61
CA ILE A 69 -4.08 -0.33 -6.08
C ILE A 69 -3.79 0.75 -7.14
N VAL A 70 -3.64 0.32 -8.40
CA VAL A 70 -3.43 1.24 -9.54
C VAL A 70 -4.62 2.17 -9.72
N ASP A 71 -5.85 1.64 -9.60
CA ASP A 71 -7.08 2.42 -9.69
C ASP A 71 -7.15 3.50 -8.59
N GLU A 72 -6.86 3.12 -7.34
CA GLU A 72 -6.83 4.06 -6.20
C GLU A 72 -5.74 5.13 -6.38
N LEU A 73 -4.53 4.77 -6.84
CA LEU A 73 -3.47 5.73 -7.14
C LEU A 73 -3.88 6.73 -8.22
N THR A 74 -4.57 6.23 -9.26
CA THR A 74 -5.10 7.05 -10.35
C THR A 74 -6.18 8.00 -9.85
N ALA A 75 -7.10 7.52 -9.02
CA ALA A 75 -8.16 8.33 -8.39
C ALA A 75 -7.56 9.42 -7.47
N LEU A 76 -6.45 9.13 -6.81
CA LEU A 76 -5.68 10.11 -6.06
C LEU A 76 -4.94 11.12 -6.94
N GLY A 77 -5.05 11.04 -8.27
CA GLY A 77 -4.41 11.97 -9.19
C GLY A 77 -2.90 11.78 -9.27
N TRP A 78 -2.39 10.59 -8.96
CA TRP A 78 -1.01 10.23 -9.22
C TRP A 78 -0.87 10.02 -10.74
N ARG A 79 -0.37 11.03 -11.45
CA ARG A 79 -0.35 11.10 -12.94
C ARG A 79 0.82 10.38 -13.60
N ASP A 80 1.68 9.72 -12.85
CA ASP A 80 2.78 8.92 -13.41
C ASP A 80 2.28 7.47 -13.60
N LEU A 81 1.44 7.26 -14.62
CA LEU A 81 0.97 5.94 -15.02
C LEU A 81 1.66 5.50 -16.32
N PRO A 82 2.80 4.81 -16.25
CA PRO A 82 2.95 3.63 -17.08
C PRO A 82 2.13 2.52 -16.41
N VAL A 83 0.93 2.29 -16.92
CA VAL A 83 0.20 1.04 -16.65
C VAL A 83 1.10 -0.07 -17.21
N PHE A 84 1.97 -0.65 -16.38
CA PHE A 84 3.03 -1.54 -16.86
C PHE A 84 2.41 -2.70 -17.63
N PRO A 85 2.66 -2.85 -18.96
CA PRO A 85 2.19 -4.01 -19.69
C PRO A 85 2.93 -5.27 -19.24
N SER A 86 4.13 -5.12 -18.68
CA SER A 86 4.97 -6.14 -18.04
C SER A 86 6.19 -5.39 -17.47
N LEU A 87 6.71 -5.76 -16.30
CA LEU A 87 7.87 -5.13 -15.65
C LEU A 87 9.05 -4.92 -16.62
N GLY A 88 9.24 -3.69 -17.12
CA GLY A 88 10.30 -3.29 -18.03
C GLY A 88 11.47 -2.65 -17.27
N ARG A 89 12.60 -3.36 -17.27
CA ARG A 89 14.01 -3.13 -16.88
C ARG A 89 14.59 -1.75 -16.43
N GLU A 90 13.83 -0.69 -16.21
CA GLU A 90 14.37 0.60 -15.68
C GLU A 90 13.68 0.98 -14.36
N HIS A 91 13.66 0.00 -13.47
CA HIS A 91 13.00 0.02 -12.18
C HIS A 91 13.42 1.22 -11.32
N TRP A 92 12.45 2.07 -10.97
CA TRP A 92 12.54 3.03 -9.87
C TRP A 92 12.88 2.35 -8.51
N LEU A 93 12.62 1.04 -8.41
CA LEU A 93 13.07 0.15 -7.32
C LEU A 93 14.60 0.09 -7.19
N ASN A 94 15.35 0.18 -8.28
CA ASN A 94 16.80 0.13 -8.25
C ASN A 94 17.39 1.38 -7.54
N ARG A 95 16.69 2.53 -7.63
CA ARG A 95 17.02 3.72 -6.81
C ARG A 95 16.55 3.64 -5.37
N LEU A 96 15.42 2.97 -5.10
CA LEU A 96 14.87 2.90 -3.74
C LEU A 96 15.68 1.92 -2.87
N LEU A 97 16.02 0.74 -3.40
CA LEU A 97 16.84 -0.26 -2.71
C LEU A 97 18.27 0.23 -2.46
N GLY A 98 18.82 1.07 -3.34
CA GLY A 98 20.11 1.75 -3.13
C GLY A 98 20.13 2.69 -1.91
N ARG A 99 18.97 3.16 -1.43
CA ARG A 99 18.87 4.09 -0.30
C ARG A 99 18.70 3.40 1.06
N ILE A 100 18.25 2.14 1.08
CA ILE A 100 18.03 1.39 2.33
C ILE A 100 19.36 0.84 2.88
N ARG A 101 20.37 0.66 2.02
CA ARG A 101 21.73 0.24 2.43
C ARG A 101 22.58 1.36 3.06
N SER A 102 22.07 2.58 3.17
CA SER A 102 22.75 3.73 3.80
C SER A 102 22.21 4.11 5.18
N LEU A 103 21.10 3.52 5.62
CA LEU A 103 20.47 3.84 6.92
C LEU A 103 20.81 2.83 8.03
N PHE A 104 21.64 1.84 7.72
CA PHE A 104 22.05 0.77 8.65
C PHE A 104 23.57 0.58 8.71
N SER A 105 24.33 1.68 8.63
CA SER A 105 25.76 1.74 8.94
C SER A 105 26.05 2.86 9.93
#